data_AF-A0A8C2ZF59-F1
#
_entry.id   AF-A0A8C2ZF59-F1
#
_cell.length_a   1.000
_cell.length_b   1.000
_cell.length_c   1.000
_cell.angle_alpha   90.00
_cell.angle_beta   90.00
_cell.angle_gamma   90.00
#
_symmetry.space_group_name_H-M   'P 1'
#
loop_
_entity.id
_entity.type
_entity.pdbx_description
1 polymer ?
#
loop_
_entity_poly.entity_id
_entity_poly.type
_entity_poly.pdbx_seq_one_letter_code
_entity_poly.pdbx_strand_id
1 'polypeptide(L)'
;MFSFFRSSVVCLHVFILSVFCRVFTCFHSFGLPSCVYMFSCVLTDLHLAAEFGKTLLDRNHELEQALQQMYSTNQEQLQEIEHLNKQVDLLRQMNDQHAKVYEQLDVAARDLEQGNLRLVQDRRLAQQKIHSLTETIEGLQTYMEDLQTQVEELKTAQAERNKRELAEQRRHLGAQSVSCLKELYDLHHDRYSICTGAKDPEEGDAALQRSVQTIQSQIAVERSRREAAERERELTSRENRGLEERLASLAGCTARQKELEAQVEQLRLLWRADCANRRPELLLPDKVFFASEDRPSPGLDEIEEKVEKDEDTDEMRRGHEQLCIRRTEAVKQRGISLLNEVDAQYSALQVKYDELLRRCQQADGPSLKAAQTPGGPHASSRTRRRRSSAALCDPTGVLAGQQPEYRALFEEIFTCIQKTKVDLGNNRSPVEDAGSA
;
A
#
# COMPACT_ATOMS: atom_id res chain seq x y z
N MET A 1 -57.61 -38.44 8.84
CA MET A 1 -57.96 -39.23 10.04
C MET A 1 -59.46 -39.38 10.29
N PHE A 2 -60.27 -38.31 10.34
CA PHE A 2 -61.69 -38.41 10.72
C PHE A 2 -62.56 -39.34 9.83
N SER A 3 -62.37 -39.38 8.51
CA SER A 3 -63.09 -40.32 7.63
C SER A 3 -62.67 -41.79 7.82
N PHE A 4 -61.39 -42.03 8.13
CA PHE A 4 -60.87 -43.38 8.37
C PHE A 4 -61.41 -43.95 9.68
N PHE A 5 -61.45 -43.12 10.73
CA PHE A 5 -62.11 -43.47 12.00
C PHE A 5 -63.60 -43.71 11.84
N ARG A 6 -64.33 -42.87 11.08
CA ARG A 6 -65.77 -43.08 10.82
C ARG A 6 -66.03 -44.39 10.07
N SER A 7 -65.20 -44.73 9.08
CA SER A 7 -65.33 -45.95 8.30
C SER A 7 -64.96 -47.20 9.12
N SER A 8 -63.91 -47.14 9.95
CA SER A 8 -63.55 -48.20 10.90
C SER A 8 -64.62 -48.41 11.97
N VAL A 9 -65.24 -47.35 12.51
CA VAL A 9 -66.30 -47.47 13.51
C VAL A 9 -67.55 -48.11 12.91
N VAL A 10 -67.94 -47.74 11.68
CA VAL A 10 -69.06 -48.38 10.97
C VAL A 10 -68.74 -49.85 10.67
N CYS A 11 -67.53 -50.17 10.23
CA CYS A 11 -67.10 -51.56 10.01
C CYS A 11 -67.10 -52.38 11.32
N LEU A 12 -66.64 -51.79 12.42
CA LEU A 12 -66.65 -52.43 13.73
C LEU A 12 -68.09 -52.67 14.21
N HIS A 13 -68.99 -51.71 14.01
CA HIS A 13 -70.40 -51.85 14.38
C HIS A 13 -71.10 -52.94 13.56
N VAL A 14 -70.85 -53.01 12.25
CA VAL A 14 -71.39 -54.06 11.36
C VAL A 14 -70.80 -55.43 11.72
N PHE A 15 -69.51 -55.50 12.06
CA PHE A 15 -68.86 -56.72 12.50
C PHE A 15 -69.42 -57.22 13.84
N ILE A 16 -69.58 -56.33 14.82
CA ILE A 16 -70.18 -56.63 16.13
C ILE A 16 -71.63 -57.11 15.95
N LEU A 17 -72.45 -56.44 15.14
CA LEU A 17 -73.82 -56.86 14.83
C LEU A 17 -73.84 -58.23 14.12
N SER A 18 -72.94 -58.47 13.16
CA SER A 18 -72.86 -59.75 12.46
C SER A 18 -72.44 -60.90 13.39
N VAL A 19 -71.52 -60.64 14.32
CA VAL A 19 -71.07 -61.60 15.33
C VAL A 19 -72.19 -61.87 16.33
N PHE A 20 -72.87 -60.83 16.84
CA PHE A 20 -74.03 -60.97 17.71
C PHE A 20 -75.15 -61.77 17.04
N CYS A 21 -75.44 -61.49 15.77
CA CYS A 21 -76.47 -62.20 15.01
C CYS A 21 -76.10 -63.68 14.83
N ARG A 22 -74.84 -64.00 14.49
CA ARG A 22 -74.35 -65.39 14.39
C ARG A 22 -74.38 -66.15 15.73
N VAL A 23 -73.97 -65.49 16.82
CA VAL A 23 -74.00 -66.08 18.17
C VAL A 23 -75.44 -66.32 18.62
N PHE A 24 -76.35 -65.36 18.41
CA PHE A 24 -77.78 -65.49 18.75
C PHE A 24 -78.47 -66.61 17.95
N THR A 25 -78.16 -66.73 16.66
CA THR A 25 -78.73 -67.79 15.80
C THR A 25 -78.17 -69.18 16.19
N CYS A 26 -76.88 -69.30 16.52
CA CYS A 26 -76.30 -70.55 17.03
C CYS A 26 -76.90 -70.98 18.37
N PHE A 27 -77.13 -70.04 19.30
CA PHE A 27 -77.73 -70.30 20.61
C PHE A 27 -79.17 -70.83 20.51
N HIS A 28 -79.89 -70.46 19.46
CA HIS A 28 -81.25 -70.92 19.21
C HIS A 28 -81.31 -72.30 18.52
N SER A 29 -80.27 -72.68 17.76
CA SER A 29 -80.26 -73.91 16.95
C SER A 29 -79.45 -75.08 17.54
N PHE A 30 -78.43 -74.84 18.37
CA PHE A 30 -77.58 -75.88 18.97
C PHE A 30 -77.43 -75.62 20.47
N GLY A 31 -77.70 -76.63 21.30
CA GLY A 31 -77.66 -76.53 22.76
C GLY A 31 -76.34 -75.98 23.33
N LEU A 32 -76.43 -75.54 24.60
CA LEU A 32 -75.41 -74.79 25.38
C LEU A 32 -73.93 -75.18 25.16
N PRO A 33 -73.52 -76.47 25.06
CA PRO A 33 -72.10 -76.83 24.99
C PRO A 33 -71.41 -76.34 23.70
N SER A 34 -72.08 -76.44 22.55
CA SER A 34 -71.49 -76.04 21.25
C SER A 34 -71.37 -74.52 21.11
N CYS A 35 -72.25 -73.77 21.77
CA CYS A 35 -72.19 -72.31 21.80
C CYS A 35 -71.03 -71.76 22.63
N VAL A 36 -70.60 -72.45 23.70
CA VAL A 36 -69.46 -72.02 24.52
C VAL A 36 -68.14 -72.11 23.73
N TYR A 37 -67.94 -73.17 22.95
CA TYR A 37 -66.75 -73.32 22.10
C TYR A 37 -66.72 -72.27 20.97
N MET A 38 -67.85 -72.01 20.32
CA MET A 38 -67.96 -70.96 19.32
C MET A 38 -67.69 -69.56 19.91
N PHE A 39 -68.24 -69.27 21.09
CA PHE A 39 -68.00 -68.00 21.76
C PHE A 39 -66.53 -67.83 22.15
N SER A 40 -65.88 -68.88 22.66
CA SER A 40 -64.45 -68.86 22.96
C SER A 40 -63.61 -68.59 21.71
N CYS A 41 -63.91 -69.26 20.58
CA CYS A 41 -63.19 -69.08 19.32
C CYS A 41 -63.32 -67.64 18.78
N VAL A 42 -64.54 -67.10 18.78
CA VAL A 42 -64.82 -65.72 18.34
C VAL A 42 -64.12 -64.70 19.23
N LEU A 43 -64.07 -64.96 20.54
CA LEU A 43 -63.36 -64.10 21.47
C LEU A 43 -61.85 -64.10 21.20
N THR A 44 -61.26 -65.26 20.93
CA THR A 44 -59.82 -65.39 20.59
C THR A 44 -59.49 -64.67 19.29
N ASP A 45 -60.30 -64.82 18.25
CA ASP A 45 -60.09 -64.15 16.96
C ASP A 45 -60.21 -62.62 17.09
N LEU A 46 -61.12 -62.12 17.93
CA LEU A 46 -61.26 -60.69 18.20
C LEU A 46 -60.06 -60.12 18.97
N HIS A 47 -59.55 -60.86 19.96
CA HIS A 47 -58.32 -60.47 20.68
C HIS A 47 -57.13 -60.40 19.72
N LEU A 48 -56.97 -61.40 18.85
CA LEU A 48 -55.90 -61.43 17.86
C LEU A 48 -56.03 -60.26 16.87
N ALA A 49 -57.24 -59.96 16.39
CA ALA A 49 -57.48 -58.81 15.51
C ALA A 49 -57.18 -57.46 16.21
N ALA A 50 -57.47 -57.35 17.51
CA ALA A 50 -57.14 -56.17 18.30
C ALA A 50 -55.61 -56.02 18.51
N GLU A 51 -54.89 -57.13 18.73
CA GLU A 51 -53.43 -57.13 18.81
C GLU A 51 -52.79 -56.70 17.48
N PHE A 52 -53.24 -57.24 16.35
CA PHE A 52 -52.78 -56.79 15.03
C PHE A 52 -53.12 -55.33 14.75
N GLY A 53 -54.33 -54.88 15.12
CA GLY A 53 -54.73 -53.49 15.00
C GLY A 53 -53.83 -52.56 15.83
N LYS A 54 -53.48 -52.96 17.05
CA LYS A 54 -52.53 -52.25 17.90
C LYS A 54 -51.15 -52.16 17.26
N THR A 55 -50.59 -53.28 16.79
CA THR A 55 -49.28 -53.29 16.12
C THR A 55 -49.26 -52.42 14.86
N LEU A 56 -50.34 -52.41 14.07
CA LEU A 56 -50.46 -51.55 12.89
C LEU A 56 -50.55 -50.07 13.27
N LEU A 57 -51.27 -49.72 14.34
CA LEU A 57 -51.32 -48.36 14.86
C LEU A 57 -49.98 -47.91 15.41
N ASP A 58 -49.29 -48.76 16.19
CA ASP A 58 -47.97 -48.48 16.74
C ASP A 58 -46.97 -48.22 15.60
N ARG A 59 -46.97 -49.08 14.57
CA ARG A 59 -46.11 -48.89 13.38
C ARG A 59 -46.48 -47.66 12.56
N ASN A 60 -47.77 -47.35 12.45
CA ASN A 60 -48.22 -46.13 11.77
C ASN A 60 -47.75 -44.88 12.55
N HIS A 61 -47.82 -44.93 13.88
CA HIS A 61 -47.35 -43.85 14.74
C HIS A 61 -45.83 -43.68 14.68
N GLU A 62 -45.06 -44.76 14.68
CA GLU A 62 -43.60 -44.72 14.46
C GLU A 62 -43.24 -44.07 13.12
N LEU A 63 -43.98 -44.40 12.05
CA LEU A 63 -43.77 -43.80 10.73
C LEU A 63 -44.12 -42.31 10.73
N GLU A 64 -45.21 -41.92 11.39
CA GLU A 64 -45.58 -40.50 11.55
C GLU A 64 -44.51 -39.73 12.34
N GLN A 65 -43.99 -40.31 13.42
CA GLN A 65 -42.90 -39.70 14.20
C GLN A 65 -41.62 -39.57 13.39
N ALA A 66 -41.21 -40.61 12.66
CA ALA A 66 -40.01 -40.58 11.82
C ALA A 66 -40.13 -39.53 10.70
N LEU A 67 -41.32 -39.38 10.11
CA LEU A 67 -41.60 -38.37 9.11
C LEU A 67 -41.60 -36.95 9.72
N GLN A 68 -42.13 -36.75 10.92
CA GLN A 68 -42.02 -35.48 11.64
C GLN A 68 -40.57 -35.11 11.96
N GLN A 69 -39.76 -36.08 12.42
CA GLN A 69 -38.33 -35.89 12.64
C GLN A 69 -37.58 -35.55 11.35
N MET A 70 -37.94 -36.20 10.23
CA MET A 70 -37.40 -35.86 8.93
C MET A 70 -37.77 -34.43 8.51
N TYR A 71 -39.01 -33.99 8.75
CA TYR A 71 -39.39 -32.59 8.48
C TYR A 71 -38.63 -31.58 9.36
N SER A 72 -38.44 -31.86 10.65
CA SER A 72 -37.69 -30.95 11.53
C SER A 72 -36.21 -30.85 11.12
N THR A 73 -35.57 -31.99 10.83
CA THR A 73 -34.17 -32.01 10.36
C THR A 73 -34.02 -31.34 9.00
N ASN A 74 -34.97 -31.52 8.07
CA ASN A 74 -34.95 -30.81 6.79
C ASN A 74 -35.07 -29.29 6.99
N GLN A 75 -35.90 -28.83 7.92
CA GLN A 75 -36.05 -27.41 8.23
C GLN A 75 -34.75 -26.81 8.81
N GLU A 76 -34.07 -27.54 9.70
CA GLU A 76 -32.77 -27.13 10.24
C GLU A 76 -31.70 -27.03 9.14
N GLN A 77 -31.65 -28.02 8.24
CA GLN A 77 -30.75 -28.00 7.08
C GLN A 77 -31.01 -26.81 6.16
N LEU A 78 -32.28 -26.45 5.92
CA LEU A 78 -32.61 -25.27 5.13
C LEU A 78 -32.13 -23.97 5.80
N GLN A 79 -32.24 -23.87 7.12
CA GLN A 79 -31.70 -22.73 7.87
C GLN A 79 -30.18 -22.66 7.75
N GLU A 80 -29.47 -23.79 7.89
CA GLU A 80 -28.02 -23.86 7.72
C GLU A 80 -27.60 -23.42 6.31
N ILE A 81 -28.27 -23.91 5.27
CA ILE A 81 -28.02 -23.49 3.88
C ILE A 81 -28.21 -21.98 3.74
N GLU A 82 -29.25 -21.40 4.36
CA GLU A 82 -29.47 -19.95 4.31
C GLU A 82 -28.37 -19.17 5.03
N HIS A 83 -27.89 -19.65 6.18
CA HIS A 83 -26.77 -19.04 6.90
C HIS A 83 -25.48 -19.09 6.09
N LEU A 84 -25.18 -20.24 5.49
CA LEU A 84 -24.01 -20.41 4.61
C LEU A 84 -24.11 -19.52 3.37
N ASN A 85 -25.29 -19.40 2.75
CA ASN A 85 -25.51 -18.48 1.64
C ASN A 85 -25.22 -17.03 2.04
N LYS A 86 -25.72 -16.58 3.19
CA LYS A 86 -25.43 -15.22 3.72
C LYS A 86 -23.94 -15.00 3.93
N GLN A 87 -23.22 -16.01 4.45
CA GLN A 87 -21.76 -15.93 4.61
C GLN A 87 -21.04 -15.83 3.27
N VAL A 88 -21.45 -16.61 2.26
CA VAL A 88 -20.89 -16.54 0.90
C VAL A 88 -21.15 -15.19 0.25
N ASP A 89 -22.34 -14.62 0.42
CA ASP A 89 -22.66 -13.30 -0.13
C ASP A 89 -21.86 -12.18 0.53
N LEU A 90 -21.61 -12.27 1.84
CA LEU A 90 -20.71 -11.35 2.54
C LEU A 90 -19.28 -11.46 2.01
N LEU A 91 -18.79 -12.69 1.80
CA LEU A 91 -17.46 -12.92 1.22
C LEU A 91 -17.35 -12.37 -0.20
N ARG A 92 -18.42 -12.48 -1.01
CA ARG A 92 -18.48 -11.84 -2.34
C ARG A 92 -18.41 -10.32 -2.24
N GLN A 93 -19.19 -9.71 -1.36
CA GLN A 93 -19.16 -8.26 -1.15
C GLN A 93 -17.78 -7.76 -0.69
N MET A 94 -17.14 -8.49 0.24
CA MET A 94 -15.78 -8.17 0.69
C MET A 94 -14.78 -8.30 -0.47
N ASN A 95 -14.89 -9.33 -1.30
CA ASN A 95 -14.04 -9.48 -2.47
C ASN A 95 -14.24 -8.33 -3.47
N ASP A 96 -15.49 -7.93 -3.74
CA ASP A 96 -15.80 -6.77 -4.59
C ASP A 96 -15.22 -5.46 -4.00
N GLN A 97 -15.24 -5.31 -2.68
CA GLN A 97 -14.58 -4.19 -2.01
C GLN A 97 -13.06 -4.23 -2.16
N HIS A 98 -12.44 -5.40 -1.97
CA HIS A 98 -11.02 -5.59 -2.18
C HIS A 98 -10.62 -5.27 -3.62
N ALA A 99 -11.39 -5.73 -4.62
CA ALA A 99 -11.16 -5.40 -6.03
C ALA A 99 -11.17 -3.88 -6.26
N LYS A 100 -12.14 -3.15 -5.70
CA LYS A 100 -12.20 -1.68 -5.78
C LYS A 100 -10.99 -1.00 -5.13
N VAL A 101 -10.56 -1.48 -3.97
CA VAL A 101 -9.38 -0.94 -3.28
C VAL A 101 -8.12 -1.20 -4.11
N TYR A 102 -7.99 -2.39 -4.70
CA TYR A 102 -6.87 -2.68 -5.61
C TYR A 102 -6.88 -1.75 -6.82
N GLU A 103 -8.02 -1.54 -7.47
CA GLU A 103 -8.15 -0.58 -8.58
C GLU A 103 -7.75 0.85 -8.17
N GLN A 104 -8.20 1.31 -7.00
CA GLN A 104 -7.82 2.64 -6.48
C GLN A 104 -6.32 2.76 -6.21
N LEU A 105 -5.72 1.73 -5.60
CA LEU A 105 -4.28 1.69 -5.34
C LEU A 105 -3.50 1.72 -6.66
N ASP A 106 -3.99 1.00 -7.67
CA ASP A 106 -3.41 0.94 -9.01
C ASP A 106 -3.44 2.29 -9.72
N VAL A 107 -4.54 3.05 -9.58
CA VAL A 107 -4.64 4.42 -10.11
C VAL A 107 -3.68 5.35 -9.36
N ALA A 108 -3.70 5.32 -8.03
CA ALA A 108 -2.82 6.17 -7.21
C ALA A 108 -1.33 5.89 -7.49
N ALA A 109 -0.93 4.62 -7.65
CA ALA A 109 0.43 4.24 -8.00
C ALA A 109 0.84 4.84 -9.35
N ARG A 110 -0.01 4.73 -10.38
CA ARG A 110 0.25 5.32 -11.71
C ARG A 110 0.35 6.84 -11.66
N ASP A 111 -0.50 7.51 -10.88
CA ASP A 111 -0.46 8.97 -10.72
C ASP A 111 0.83 9.43 -10.03
N LEU A 112 1.27 8.71 -9.00
CA LEU A 112 2.54 8.96 -8.32
C LEU A 112 3.75 8.73 -9.25
N GLU A 113 3.73 7.65 -10.05
CA GLU A 113 4.78 7.38 -11.04
C GLU A 113 4.85 8.50 -12.09
N GLN A 114 3.71 8.93 -12.62
CA GLN A 114 3.64 10.06 -13.56
C GLN A 114 4.15 11.36 -12.94
N GLY A 115 3.74 11.66 -11.70
CA GLY A 115 4.21 12.81 -10.94
C GLY A 115 5.72 12.78 -10.74
N ASN A 116 6.26 11.62 -10.37
CA ASN A 116 7.69 11.42 -10.18
C ASN A 116 8.46 11.62 -11.49
N LEU A 117 7.98 11.05 -12.61
CA LEU A 117 8.59 11.27 -13.92
C LEU A 117 8.64 12.75 -14.32
N ARG A 118 7.57 13.51 -14.06
CA ARG A 118 7.55 14.97 -14.29
C ARG A 118 8.57 15.70 -13.41
N LEU A 119 8.57 15.43 -12.11
CA LEU A 119 9.53 16.03 -11.18
C LEU A 119 10.98 15.71 -11.54
N VAL A 120 11.27 14.50 -12.02
CA VAL A 120 12.60 14.12 -12.49
C VAL A 120 12.98 14.89 -13.76
N GLN A 121 12.05 15.11 -14.69
CA GLN A 121 12.29 15.93 -15.87
C GLN A 121 12.56 17.38 -15.48
N ASP A 122 11.74 17.97 -14.61
CA ASP A 122 11.92 19.35 -14.14
C ASP A 122 13.23 19.51 -13.38
N ARG A 123 13.58 18.53 -12.53
CA ARG A 123 14.89 18.50 -11.85
C ARG A 123 16.03 18.49 -12.85
N ARG A 124 15.96 17.72 -13.93
CA ARG A 124 17.00 17.68 -14.98
C ARG A 124 17.12 19.02 -15.69
N LEU A 125 16.01 19.67 -16.05
CA LEU A 125 16.02 20.98 -16.70
C LEU A 125 16.59 22.06 -15.77
N ALA A 126 16.15 22.09 -14.52
CA ALA A 126 16.70 23.00 -13.51
C ALA A 126 18.20 22.76 -13.29
N GLN A 127 18.62 21.49 -13.24
CA GLN A 127 20.02 21.13 -13.11
C GLN A 127 20.83 21.62 -14.32
N GLN A 128 20.37 21.43 -15.56
CA GLN A 128 21.02 22.00 -16.75
C GLN A 128 21.15 23.52 -16.67
N LYS A 129 20.11 24.22 -16.19
CA LYS A 129 20.14 25.67 -16.02
C LYS A 129 21.18 26.09 -14.99
N ILE A 130 21.26 25.40 -13.85
CA ILE A 130 22.28 25.64 -12.83
C ILE A 130 23.67 25.46 -13.43
N HIS A 131 23.93 24.36 -14.16
CA HIS A 131 25.24 24.12 -14.78
C HIS A 131 25.61 25.25 -15.75
N SER A 132 24.68 25.69 -16.62
CA SER A 132 24.95 26.81 -17.53
C SER A 132 25.29 28.12 -16.80
N LEU A 133 24.63 28.40 -15.67
CA LEU A 133 24.92 29.58 -14.87
C LEU A 133 26.26 29.45 -14.15
N THR A 134 26.58 28.27 -13.63
CA THR A 134 27.88 27.97 -13.03
C THR A 134 29.01 28.20 -14.05
N GLU A 135 28.88 27.70 -15.28
CA GLU A 135 29.85 27.93 -16.35
C GLU A 135 30.03 29.43 -16.64
N THR A 136 28.94 30.22 -16.67
CA THR A 136 29.07 31.67 -16.86
C THR A 136 29.75 32.37 -15.68
N ILE A 137 29.51 31.91 -14.46
CA ILE A 137 30.15 32.44 -13.26
C ILE A 137 31.64 32.13 -13.27
N GLU A 138 32.03 30.89 -13.60
CA GLU A 138 33.43 30.48 -13.74
C GLU A 138 34.15 31.28 -14.84
N GLY A 139 33.48 31.52 -15.98
CA GLY A 139 34.00 32.39 -17.04
C GLY A 139 34.21 33.84 -16.60
N LEU A 140 33.31 34.38 -15.76
CA LEU A 140 33.48 35.72 -15.19
C LEU A 140 34.55 35.77 -14.09
N GLN A 141 34.66 34.72 -13.28
CA GLN A 141 35.70 34.61 -12.25
C GLN A 141 37.09 34.58 -12.86
N THR A 142 37.31 33.76 -13.88
CA THR A 142 38.58 33.72 -14.62
C THR A 142 38.91 35.08 -15.25
N TYR A 143 37.93 35.75 -15.88
CA TYR A 143 38.14 37.12 -16.40
C TYR A 143 38.50 38.12 -15.30
N MET A 144 37.87 38.04 -14.13
CA MET A 144 38.22 38.88 -12.98
C MET A 144 39.63 38.62 -12.46
N GLU A 145 40.04 37.35 -12.38
CA GLU A 145 41.39 36.95 -11.98
C GLU A 145 42.44 37.46 -12.98
N ASP A 146 42.18 37.37 -14.29
CA ASP A 146 43.03 37.92 -15.34
C ASP A 146 43.14 39.46 -15.24
N LEU A 147 42.02 40.15 -14.99
CA LEU A 147 42.06 41.60 -14.80
C LEU A 147 42.83 41.98 -13.53
N GLN A 148 42.68 41.19 -12.47
CA GLN A 148 43.35 41.40 -11.19
C GLN A 148 44.86 41.16 -11.30
N THR A 149 45.30 40.13 -12.03
CA THR A 149 46.71 39.90 -12.33
C THR A 149 47.30 41.04 -13.16
N GLN A 150 46.61 41.52 -14.21
CA GLN A 150 47.03 42.69 -14.98
C GLN A 150 47.20 43.95 -14.11
N VAL A 151 46.28 44.19 -13.17
CA VAL A 151 46.39 45.32 -12.22
C VAL A 151 47.60 45.16 -11.31
N GLU A 152 47.87 43.97 -10.78
CA GLU A 152 49.05 43.72 -9.94
C GLU A 152 50.37 43.81 -10.73
N GLU A 153 50.41 43.35 -11.98
CA GLU A 153 51.54 43.55 -12.89
C GLU A 153 51.81 45.04 -13.16
N LEU A 154 50.77 45.83 -13.43
CA LEU A 154 50.92 47.29 -13.59
C LEU A 154 51.38 47.97 -12.30
N LYS A 155 50.85 47.57 -11.13
CA LYS A 155 51.28 48.09 -9.83
C LYS A 155 52.74 47.75 -9.53
N THR A 156 53.17 46.52 -9.79
CA THR A 156 54.57 46.11 -9.60
C THR A 156 55.49 46.82 -10.59
N ALA A 157 55.11 46.94 -11.86
CA ALA A 157 55.85 47.72 -12.85
C ALA A 157 55.94 49.20 -12.45
N GLN A 158 54.87 49.79 -11.91
CA GLN A 158 54.88 51.16 -11.41
C GLN A 158 55.75 51.32 -10.17
N ALA A 159 55.74 50.35 -9.24
CA ALA A 159 56.61 50.36 -8.08
C ALA A 159 58.10 50.26 -8.50
N GLU A 160 58.43 49.44 -9.49
CA GLU A 160 59.77 49.37 -10.06
C GLU A 160 60.16 50.67 -10.79
N ARG A 161 59.24 51.31 -11.53
CA ARG A 161 59.47 52.65 -12.10
C ARG A 161 59.75 53.68 -11.01
N ASN A 162 58.93 53.74 -9.97
CA ASN A 162 59.12 54.67 -8.85
C ASN A 162 60.47 54.44 -8.13
N LYS A 163 60.90 53.17 -7.97
CA LYS A 163 62.23 52.86 -7.42
C LYS A 163 63.36 53.35 -8.33
N ARG A 164 63.21 53.17 -9.65
CA ARG A 164 64.17 53.67 -10.66
C ARG A 164 64.21 55.19 -10.64
N GLU A 165 63.06 55.85 -10.62
CA GLU A 165 62.95 57.31 -10.50
C GLU A 165 63.55 57.81 -9.19
N LEU A 166 63.33 57.15 -8.05
CA LEU A 166 63.97 57.53 -6.79
C LEU A 166 65.50 57.34 -6.84
N ALA A 167 65.98 56.28 -7.49
CA ALA A 167 67.41 56.05 -7.71
C ALA A 167 68.01 57.08 -8.68
N GLU A 168 67.27 57.47 -9.71
CA GLU A 168 67.62 58.53 -10.65
C GLU A 168 67.57 59.89 -9.97
N GLN A 169 66.57 60.21 -9.14
CA GLN A 169 66.50 61.42 -8.34
C GLN A 169 67.67 61.52 -7.36
N ARG A 170 68.11 60.41 -6.77
CA ARG A 170 69.35 60.38 -5.97
C ARG A 170 70.59 60.69 -6.82
N ARG A 171 70.63 60.28 -8.09
CA ARG A 171 71.68 60.67 -9.06
C ARG A 171 71.53 62.12 -9.54
N HIS A 172 70.30 62.59 -9.76
CA HIS A 172 69.95 63.93 -10.19
C HIS A 172 70.16 64.95 -9.08
N LEU A 173 69.90 64.67 -7.80
CA LEU A 173 70.30 65.52 -6.67
C LEU A 173 71.82 65.65 -6.58
N GLY A 174 72.55 64.59 -6.93
CA GLY A 174 74.00 64.64 -7.14
C GLY A 174 74.43 65.49 -8.34
N ALA A 175 73.57 65.71 -9.34
CA ALA A 175 73.84 66.49 -10.56
C ALA A 175 73.19 67.89 -10.61
N GLN A 176 72.11 68.13 -9.87
CA GLN A 176 71.36 69.40 -9.75
C GLN A 176 72.12 70.43 -8.92
N SER A 177 73.00 69.97 -8.02
CA SER A 177 74.04 70.82 -7.42
C SER A 177 74.88 71.57 -8.47
N VAL A 178 74.87 71.11 -9.74
CA VAL A 178 75.56 71.72 -10.88
C VAL A 178 74.60 72.42 -11.88
N SER A 179 73.29 72.10 -11.92
CA SER A 179 72.32 72.59 -12.94
C SER A 179 71.36 73.68 -12.46
N CYS A 180 71.22 73.92 -11.14
CA CYS A 180 70.36 74.98 -10.57
C CYS A 180 70.69 76.40 -11.09
N LEU A 181 71.87 76.60 -11.70
CA LEU A 181 72.26 77.86 -12.33
C LEU A 181 71.74 78.06 -13.77
N LYS A 182 71.08 77.06 -14.39
CA LYS A 182 70.61 77.14 -15.79
C LYS A 182 69.09 77.35 -15.93
N GLU A 183 68.28 76.86 -15.00
CA GLU A 183 66.80 76.93 -15.07
C GLU A 183 66.22 78.31 -14.70
N LEU A 184 67.01 79.19 -14.06
CA LEU A 184 66.61 80.58 -13.81
C LEU A 184 66.53 81.45 -15.09
N TYR A 185 67.01 80.95 -16.24
CA TYR A 185 67.03 81.69 -17.50
C TYR A 185 65.80 81.45 -18.40
N ASP A 186 65.11 80.31 -18.28
CA ASP A 186 64.12 79.86 -19.28
C ASP A 186 62.65 80.14 -18.89
N LEU A 187 62.36 80.45 -17.62
CA LEU A 187 61.00 80.73 -17.12
C LEU A 187 60.43 82.11 -17.53
N HIS A 188 61.16 82.89 -18.32
CA HIS A 188 60.74 84.22 -18.76
C HIS A 188 59.93 84.23 -20.09
N HIS A 189 59.77 83.09 -20.78
CA HIS A 189 59.16 83.07 -22.13
C HIS A 189 57.71 82.56 -22.23
N ASP A 190 57.21 81.76 -21.28
CA ASP A 190 55.92 81.07 -21.47
C ASP A 190 54.71 81.75 -20.81
N ARG A 191 54.66 83.09 -20.85
CA ARG A 191 53.49 83.88 -20.40
C ARG A 191 52.68 84.49 -21.55
N TYR A 192 52.67 83.88 -22.74
CA TYR A 192 51.82 84.33 -23.84
C TYR A 192 51.37 83.16 -24.74
N SER A 193 50.29 82.46 -24.38
CA SER A 193 49.36 81.94 -25.39
C SER A 193 48.01 81.59 -24.80
N ILE A 194 47.00 82.18 -25.42
CA ILE A 194 45.64 82.41 -24.95
C ILE A 194 44.71 81.29 -25.41
N CYS A 195 43.71 81.01 -24.57
CA CYS A 195 42.49 80.27 -24.89
C CYS A 195 41.77 80.82 -26.12
N THR A 196 41.49 80.00 -27.14
CA THR A 196 40.32 80.19 -28.02
C THR A 196 39.91 78.85 -28.64
N GLY A 197 38.61 78.57 -28.66
CA GLY A 197 38.02 77.40 -29.29
C GLY A 197 36.52 77.61 -29.45
N ALA A 198 36.14 78.47 -30.39
CA ALA A 198 34.79 78.55 -30.91
C ALA A 198 34.48 77.24 -31.65
N LYS A 199 33.38 76.58 -31.30
CA LYS A 199 32.90 75.38 -32.00
C LYS A 199 31.95 75.77 -33.14
N ASP A 200 32.16 75.14 -34.28
CA ASP A 200 31.40 75.31 -35.51
C ASP A 200 29.96 74.78 -35.38
N PRO A 201 28.97 75.41 -36.07
CA PRO A 201 27.56 75.03 -35.98
C PRO A 201 27.17 73.74 -36.74
N GLU A 202 27.95 73.27 -37.72
CA GLU A 202 27.60 72.10 -38.55
C GLU A 202 27.73 70.74 -37.83
N GLU A 203 28.61 70.65 -36.82
CA GLU A 203 28.70 69.45 -35.97
C GLU A 203 27.43 69.24 -35.13
N GLY A 204 26.71 70.32 -34.82
CA GLY A 204 25.47 70.32 -34.04
C GLY A 204 24.30 69.66 -34.77
N ASP A 205 24.12 69.97 -36.05
CA ASP A 205 23.02 69.40 -36.85
C ASP A 205 23.23 67.90 -37.12
N ALA A 206 24.46 67.48 -37.37
CA ALA A 206 24.79 66.06 -37.52
C ALA A 206 24.65 65.28 -36.20
N ALA A 207 24.90 65.92 -35.05
CA ALA A 207 24.66 65.32 -33.73
C ALA A 207 23.16 65.19 -33.42
N LEU A 208 22.36 66.19 -33.80
CA LEU A 208 20.91 66.18 -33.64
C LEU A 208 20.24 65.11 -34.53
N GLN A 209 20.68 64.94 -35.77
CA GLN A 209 20.16 63.88 -36.65
C GLN A 209 20.44 62.47 -36.09
N ARG A 210 21.64 62.25 -35.52
CA ARG A 210 22.00 60.99 -34.84
C ARG A 210 21.17 60.75 -33.58
N SER A 211 20.87 61.78 -32.80
CA SER A 211 20.00 61.64 -31.62
C SER A 211 18.54 61.35 -32.00
N VAL A 212 18.04 61.97 -33.06
CA VAL A 212 16.70 61.68 -33.60
C VAL A 212 16.60 60.24 -34.11
N GLN A 213 17.58 59.74 -34.88
CA GLN A 213 17.60 58.34 -35.31
C GLN A 213 17.69 57.37 -34.12
N THR A 214 18.48 57.72 -33.09
CA THR A 214 18.58 56.92 -31.87
C THR A 214 17.23 56.84 -31.15
N ILE A 215 16.56 57.99 -30.95
CA ILE A 215 15.23 58.06 -30.32
C ILE A 215 14.18 57.30 -31.15
N GLN A 216 14.22 57.39 -32.48
CA GLN A 216 13.33 56.62 -33.35
C GLN A 216 13.55 55.10 -33.21
N SER A 217 14.80 54.65 -33.13
CA SER A 217 15.10 53.23 -32.91
C SER A 217 14.66 52.76 -31.52
N GLN A 218 14.83 53.60 -30.48
CA GLN A 218 14.36 53.31 -29.12
C GLN A 218 12.83 53.24 -29.05
N ILE A 219 12.11 54.13 -29.74
CA ILE A 219 10.64 54.08 -29.82
C ILE A 219 10.17 52.79 -30.51
N ALA A 220 10.86 52.33 -31.56
CA ALA A 220 10.52 51.09 -32.24
C ALA A 220 10.73 49.86 -31.32
N VAL A 221 11.84 49.83 -30.58
CA VAL A 221 12.12 48.78 -29.59
C VAL A 221 11.08 48.79 -28.47
N GLU A 222 10.76 49.95 -27.90
CA GLU A 222 9.75 50.07 -26.86
C GLU A 222 8.34 49.69 -27.35
N ARG A 223 7.99 49.97 -28.61
CA ARG A 223 6.73 49.49 -29.22
C ARG A 223 6.70 47.97 -29.31
N SER A 224 7.77 47.34 -29.80
CA SER A 224 7.86 45.87 -29.88
C SER A 224 7.78 45.21 -28.50
N ARG A 225 8.41 45.82 -27.48
CA ARG A 225 8.37 45.36 -26.09
C ARG A 225 6.98 45.49 -25.47
N ARG A 226 6.26 46.58 -25.77
CA ARG A 226 4.87 46.77 -25.33
C ARG A 226 3.93 45.76 -25.95
N GLU A 227 4.05 45.51 -27.25
CA GLU A 227 3.25 44.49 -27.93
C GLU A 227 3.55 43.08 -27.40
N ALA A 228 4.81 42.75 -27.10
CA ALA A 228 5.16 41.48 -26.48
C ALA A 228 4.52 41.34 -25.09
N ALA A 229 4.61 42.38 -24.26
CA ALA A 229 3.97 42.39 -22.94
C ALA A 229 2.43 42.34 -23.02
N GLU A 230 1.82 42.92 -24.05
CA GLU A 230 0.37 42.84 -24.29
C GLU A 230 -0.07 41.42 -24.64
N ARG A 231 0.69 40.73 -25.51
CA ARG A 231 0.44 39.31 -25.83
C ARG A 231 0.56 38.42 -24.59
N GLU A 232 1.55 38.64 -23.74
CA GLU A 232 1.69 37.91 -22.46
C GLU A 232 0.52 38.19 -21.51
N ARG A 233 0.06 39.45 -21.41
CA ARG A 233 -1.13 39.82 -20.62
C ARG A 233 -2.40 39.16 -21.15
N GLU A 234 -2.56 39.05 -22.46
CA GLU A 234 -3.70 38.34 -23.04
C GLU A 234 -3.67 36.84 -22.75
N LEU A 235 -2.50 36.20 -22.84
CA LEU A 235 -2.35 34.78 -22.51
C LEU A 235 -2.67 34.52 -21.04
N THR A 236 -2.09 35.30 -20.13
CA THR A 236 -2.37 35.20 -18.69
C THR A 236 -3.85 35.48 -18.37
N SER A 237 -4.49 36.42 -19.07
CA SER A 237 -5.93 36.65 -18.95
C SER A 237 -6.78 35.44 -19.40
N ARG A 238 -6.38 34.75 -20.47
CA ARG A 238 -7.06 33.52 -20.93
C ARG A 238 -6.89 32.38 -19.92
N GLU A 239 -5.69 32.21 -19.38
CA GLU A 239 -5.42 31.22 -18.34
C GLU A 239 -6.22 31.52 -17.07
N ASN A 240 -6.26 32.77 -16.63
CA ASN A 240 -7.05 33.20 -15.48
C ASN A 240 -8.54 32.89 -15.66
N ARG A 241 -9.12 33.18 -16.83
CA ARG A 241 -10.51 32.80 -17.13
C ARG A 241 -10.73 31.28 -17.05
N GLY A 242 -9.81 30.49 -17.61
CA GLY A 242 -9.90 29.02 -17.52
C GLY A 242 -9.78 28.50 -16.08
N LEU A 243 -8.98 29.16 -15.23
CA LEU A 243 -8.90 28.85 -13.81
C LEU A 243 -10.17 29.23 -13.06
N GLU A 244 -10.76 30.39 -13.35
CA GLU A 244 -12.04 30.83 -12.78
C GLU A 244 -13.18 29.86 -13.13
N GLU A 245 -13.25 29.38 -14.38
CA GLU A 245 -14.21 28.37 -14.80
C GLU A 245 -14.03 27.04 -14.05
N ARG A 246 -12.78 26.59 -13.84
CA ARG A 246 -12.47 25.40 -13.04
C ARG A 246 -12.87 25.60 -11.58
N LEU A 247 -12.59 26.75 -10.99
CA LEU A 247 -13.01 27.08 -9.63
C LEU A 247 -14.52 27.10 -9.49
N ALA A 248 -15.25 27.64 -10.47
CA ALA A 248 -16.71 27.61 -10.49
C ALA A 248 -17.24 26.17 -10.54
N SER A 249 -16.64 25.29 -11.34
CA SER A 249 -17.02 23.87 -11.40
C SER A 249 -16.79 23.15 -10.06
N LEU A 250 -15.65 23.40 -9.40
CA LEU A 250 -15.33 22.85 -8.09
C LEU A 250 -16.24 23.41 -6.99
N ALA A 251 -16.57 24.70 -7.06
CA ALA A 251 -17.55 25.32 -6.17
C ALA A 251 -18.93 24.66 -6.31
N GLY A 252 -19.35 24.29 -7.54
CA GLY A 252 -20.55 23.51 -7.78
C GLY A 252 -20.49 22.10 -7.14
N CYS A 253 -19.37 21.39 -7.30
CA CYS A 253 -19.17 20.08 -6.68
C CYS A 253 -19.20 20.15 -5.14
N THR A 254 -18.53 21.14 -4.56
CA THR A 254 -18.50 21.33 -3.10
C THR A 254 -19.88 21.71 -2.54
N ALA A 255 -20.68 22.48 -3.27
CA ALA A 255 -22.08 22.74 -2.90
C ALA A 255 -22.92 21.44 -2.91
N ARG A 256 -22.78 20.61 -3.94
CA ARG A 256 -23.47 19.32 -4.02
C ARG A 256 -23.05 18.37 -2.91
N GLN A 257 -21.77 18.36 -2.56
CA GLN A 257 -21.25 17.59 -1.43
C GLN A 257 -21.94 18.00 -0.12
N LYS A 258 -22.00 19.31 0.18
CA LYS A 258 -22.66 19.83 1.38
C LYS A 258 -24.15 19.47 1.44
N GLU A 259 -24.84 19.49 0.29
CA GLU A 259 -26.25 19.07 0.22
C GLU A 259 -26.41 17.59 0.55
N LEU A 260 -25.56 16.72 -0.01
CA LEU A 260 -25.58 15.29 0.28
C LEU A 260 -25.22 15.00 1.74
N GLU A 261 -24.24 15.71 2.30
CA GLU A 261 -23.89 15.63 3.72
C GLU A 261 -25.09 16.01 4.60
N ALA A 262 -25.81 17.08 4.26
CA ALA A 262 -27.03 17.46 4.96
C ALA A 262 -28.13 16.39 4.85
N GLN A 263 -28.32 15.78 3.67
CA GLN A 263 -29.28 14.67 3.49
C GLN A 263 -28.89 13.44 4.31
N VAL A 264 -27.61 13.09 4.37
CA VAL A 264 -27.10 12.00 5.22
C VAL A 264 -27.36 12.30 6.69
N GLU A 265 -27.13 13.54 7.13
CA GLU A 265 -27.37 13.94 8.51
C GLU A 265 -28.87 13.89 8.87
N GLN A 266 -29.75 14.29 7.94
CA GLN A 266 -31.20 14.11 8.08
C GLN A 266 -31.59 12.64 8.18
N LEU A 267 -31.06 11.77 7.31
CA LEU A 267 -31.32 10.33 7.37
C LEU A 267 -30.81 9.72 8.69
N ARG A 268 -29.67 10.17 9.21
CA ARG A 268 -29.15 9.75 10.53
C ARG A 268 -30.04 10.20 11.67
N LEU A 269 -30.61 11.41 11.60
CA LEU A 269 -31.56 11.90 12.60
C LEU A 269 -32.87 11.11 12.56
N LEU A 270 -33.39 10.85 11.36
CA LEU A 270 -34.58 10.01 11.17
C LEU A 270 -34.34 8.58 11.67
N TRP A 271 -33.18 7.98 11.37
CA TRP A 271 -32.81 6.66 11.88
C TRP A 271 -32.68 6.63 13.39
N ARG A 272 -32.09 7.66 14.01
CA ARG A 272 -32.03 7.80 15.48
C ARG A 272 -33.44 7.91 16.09
N ALA A 273 -34.33 8.67 15.46
CA ALA A 273 -35.73 8.79 15.90
C ALA A 273 -36.50 7.47 15.75
N ASP A 274 -36.28 6.73 14.65
CA ASP A 274 -36.90 5.42 14.42
C ASP A 274 -36.37 4.35 15.40
N CYS A 275 -35.08 4.39 15.73
CA CYS A 275 -34.51 3.57 16.80
C CYS A 275 -35.05 3.93 18.19
N ALA A 276 -35.31 5.21 18.46
CA ALA A 276 -35.93 5.64 19.72
C ALA A 276 -37.41 5.22 19.82
N ASN A 277 -38.11 5.11 18.69
CA ASN A 277 -39.49 4.65 18.62
C ASN A 277 -39.62 3.11 18.70
N ARG A 278 -38.55 2.36 18.42
CA ARG A 278 -38.48 0.92 18.69
C ARG A 278 -37.99 0.69 20.12
N ARG A 279 -38.91 0.43 21.05
CA ARG A 279 -38.56 0.00 22.43
C ARG A 279 -37.66 -1.25 22.40
N PRO A 280 -36.71 -1.37 23.35
CA PRO A 280 -35.61 -2.33 23.27
C PRO A 280 -36.05 -3.70 23.78
N GLU A 281 -36.64 -4.50 22.89
CA GLU A 281 -36.79 -5.94 23.07
C GLU A 281 -36.12 -6.65 21.88
N LEU A 282 -34.79 -6.71 21.91
CA LEU A 282 -33.98 -7.89 21.59
C LEU A 282 -32.49 -7.50 21.55
N LEU A 283 -31.77 -7.96 22.57
CA LEU A 283 -30.41 -8.49 22.53
C LEU A 283 -29.34 -7.71 21.73
N LEU A 284 -28.44 -7.07 22.51
CA LEU A 284 -27.04 -6.87 22.10
C LEU A 284 -26.45 -8.20 21.61
N PRO A 285 -25.71 -8.18 20.49
CA PRO A 285 -24.25 -8.32 20.63
C PRO A 285 -23.44 -7.23 19.87
N ASP A 286 -22.27 -6.92 20.41
CA ASP A 286 -21.15 -6.18 19.82
C ASP A 286 -21.39 -4.75 19.30
N LYS A 287 -21.32 -3.80 20.25
CA LYS A 287 -20.95 -2.42 19.95
C LYS A 287 -19.50 -2.22 20.39
N VAL A 288 -18.60 -2.24 19.42
CA VAL A 288 -17.30 -1.59 19.53
C VAL A 288 -17.55 -0.15 19.98
N PHE A 289 -17.11 0.14 21.20
CA PHE A 289 -17.30 1.42 21.87
C PHE A 289 -16.38 2.46 21.19
N PHE A 290 -16.88 3.13 20.16
CA PHE A 290 -16.31 4.43 19.77
C PHE A 290 -16.83 5.45 20.78
N ALA A 291 -15.97 5.84 21.71
CA ALA A 291 -16.18 7.06 22.48
C ALA A 291 -16.14 8.24 21.50
N SER A 292 -17.31 8.63 20.99
CA SER A 292 -17.51 9.93 20.37
C SER A 292 -17.57 10.97 21.47
N GLU A 293 -16.42 11.60 21.75
CA GLU A 293 -16.36 12.86 22.49
C GLU A 293 -16.79 13.99 21.54
N ASP A 294 -18.09 14.16 21.36
CA ASP A 294 -18.67 15.44 20.95
C ASP A 294 -19.29 16.08 22.19
N ARG A 295 -18.53 16.97 22.82
CA ARG A 295 -19.08 17.93 23.78
C ARG A 295 -18.97 19.33 23.16
N PRO A 296 -20.10 19.99 22.83
CA PRO A 296 -20.08 21.37 22.38
C PRO A 296 -19.90 22.27 23.61
N SER A 297 -18.83 23.06 23.64
CA SER A 297 -18.67 24.18 24.57
C SER A 297 -19.06 25.48 23.85
N PRO A 298 -19.97 26.31 24.42
CA PRO A 298 -20.44 27.53 23.79
C PRO A 298 -19.58 28.75 24.12
N GLY A 299 -19.24 29.54 23.07
CA GLY A 299 -19.14 31.01 23.04
C GLY A 299 -18.03 31.71 23.83
N LEU A 300 -17.19 32.51 23.13
CA LEU A 300 -17.29 33.98 23.05
C LEU A 300 -16.02 34.59 22.41
N ASP A 301 -16.23 35.21 21.25
CA ASP A 301 -15.75 36.49 20.70
C ASP A 301 -14.29 36.99 20.82
N GLU A 302 -13.79 37.32 19.62
CA GLU A 302 -12.97 38.49 19.23
C GLU A 302 -11.77 38.89 20.09
N ILE A 303 -10.54 38.66 19.57
CA ILE A 303 -9.46 39.66 19.59
C ILE A 303 -8.71 39.65 18.25
N GLU A 304 -8.44 40.87 17.81
CA GLU A 304 -7.85 41.36 16.57
C GLU A 304 -6.44 40.84 16.21
N GLU A 305 -6.22 40.86 14.90
CA GLU A 305 -4.99 41.16 14.15
C GLU A 305 -3.77 41.66 14.97
N LYS A 306 -2.67 40.87 14.97
CA LYS A 306 -1.31 41.36 14.72
C LYS A 306 -0.28 40.24 14.52
N VAL A 307 0.34 40.29 13.35
CA VAL A 307 1.73 39.94 12.97
C VAL A 307 2.61 39.30 14.06
N GLU A 308 3.10 38.08 13.83
CA GLU A 308 4.53 37.75 13.68
C GLU A 308 4.73 36.25 13.41
N LYS A 309 5.87 35.96 12.78
CA LYS A 309 6.24 34.67 12.18
C LYS A 309 6.76 33.69 13.25
N ASP A 310 6.67 32.41 12.90
CA ASP A 310 7.52 31.28 13.37
C ASP A 310 7.14 30.46 14.62
N GLU A 311 6.05 30.72 15.35
CA GLU A 311 5.69 29.88 16.53
C GLU A 311 4.76 28.67 16.22
N ASP A 312 3.99 28.70 15.13
CA ASP A 312 2.93 27.71 14.83
C ASP A 312 3.44 26.29 14.56
N THR A 313 4.65 26.15 13.99
CA THR A 313 5.21 24.83 13.66
C THR A 313 5.64 24.05 14.90
N ASP A 314 6.00 24.78 15.95
CA ASP A 314 6.63 24.26 17.15
C ASP A 314 5.58 23.85 18.19
N GLU A 315 4.46 24.56 18.23
CA GLU A 315 3.26 24.19 18.99
C GLU A 315 2.56 22.97 18.38
N MET A 316 2.48 22.88 17.05
CA MET A 316 1.94 21.71 16.37
C MET A 316 2.84 20.47 16.54
N ARG A 317 4.17 20.64 16.58
CA ARG A 317 5.12 19.58 16.92
C ARG A 317 4.92 19.07 18.35
N ARG A 318 4.82 19.99 19.33
CA ARG A 318 4.57 19.64 20.74
C ARG A 318 3.21 18.95 20.93
N GLY A 319 2.18 19.39 20.21
CA GLY A 319 0.87 18.73 20.17
C GLY A 319 0.94 17.32 19.60
N HIS A 320 1.66 17.11 18.49
CA HIS A 320 1.85 15.80 17.88
C HIS A 320 2.61 14.83 18.78
N GLU A 321 3.66 15.30 19.46
CA GLU A 321 4.46 14.49 20.38
C GLU A 321 3.64 14.05 21.59
N GLN A 322 2.85 14.94 22.19
CA GLN A 322 1.95 14.60 23.30
C GLN A 322 0.82 13.66 22.88
N LEU A 323 0.29 13.81 21.66
CA LEU A 323 -0.73 12.92 21.11
C LEU A 323 -0.13 11.52 20.83
N CYS A 324 1.09 11.44 20.32
CA CYS A 324 1.80 10.18 20.11
C CYS A 324 2.10 9.47 21.43
N ILE A 325 2.53 10.19 22.47
CA ILE A 325 2.77 9.60 23.80
C ILE A 325 1.47 9.05 24.37
N ARG A 326 0.38 9.82 24.38
CA ARG A 326 -0.94 9.35 24.85
C ARG A 326 -1.48 8.18 24.04
N ARG A 327 -1.25 8.16 22.72
CA ARG A 327 -1.65 7.04 21.85
C ARG A 327 -0.84 5.77 22.16
N THR A 328 0.45 5.91 22.43
CA THR A 328 1.33 4.79 22.80
C THR A 328 1.00 4.25 24.20
N GLU A 329 0.69 5.14 25.15
CA GLU A 329 0.25 4.76 26.50
C GLU A 329 -1.14 4.14 26.50
N ALA A 330 -2.08 4.64 25.68
CA ALA A 330 -3.39 4.03 25.50
C ALA A 330 -3.29 2.63 24.85
N VAL A 331 -2.34 2.41 23.94
CA VAL A 331 -2.04 1.08 23.37
C VAL A 331 -1.42 0.16 24.42
N LYS A 332 -0.57 0.68 25.32
CA LYS A 332 -0.02 -0.11 26.44
C LYS A 332 -1.08 -0.48 27.48
N GLN A 333 -2.06 0.39 27.74
CA GLN A 333 -3.13 0.15 28.71
C GLN A 333 -4.29 -0.71 28.16
N ARG A 334 -4.49 -0.79 26.83
CA ARG A 334 -5.55 -1.58 26.19
C ARG A 334 -5.21 -3.06 25.95
N GLY A 335 -4.11 -3.54 26.52
CA GLY A 335 -3.67 -4.93 26.34
C GLY A 335 -2.81 -5.08 25.09
N ILE A 336 -1.86 -6.00 25.20
CA ILE A 336 -0.78 -6.29 24.27
C ILE A 336 -1.31 -6.29 22.83
N SER A 337 -0.88 -5.31 22.01
CA SER A 337 -1.20 -5.27 20.58
C SER A 337 -0.86 -6.62 19.95
N LEU A 338 -1.73 -7.13 19.05
CA LEU A 338 -1.49 -8.37 18.31
C LEU A 338 -0.09 -8.40 17.70
N LEU A 339 0.43 -7.24 17.28
CA LEU A 339 1.79 -7.10 16.76
C LEU A 339 2.87 -7.38 17.80
N ASN A 340 2.71 -6.92 19.05
CA ASN A 340 3.65 -7.21 20.14
C ASN A 340 3.61 -8.69 20.57
N GLU A 341 2.44 -9.33 20.49
CA GLU A 341 2.31 -10.77 20.72
C GLU A 341 2.97 -11.58 19.59
N VAL A 342 2.77 -11.17 18.34
CA VAL A 342 3.45 -11.77 17.19
C VAL A 342 4.97 -11.55 17.27
N ASP A 343 5.44 -10.36 17.66
CA ASP A 343 6.85 -10.07 17.86
C ASP A 343 7.44 -10.87 19.03
N ALA A 344 6.70 -11.05 20.12
CA ALA A 344 7.10 -11.90 21.24
C ALA A 344 7.18 -13.37 20.82
N GLN A 345 6.22 -13.85 20.02
CA GLN A 345 6.22 -15.21 19.48
C GLN A 345 7.37 -15.42 18.49
N TYR A 346 7.66 -14.45 17.63
CA TYR A 346 8.77 -14.49 16.69
C TYR A 346 10.12 -14.47 17.43
N SER A 347 10.25 -13.62 18.43
CA SER A 347 11.44 -13.54 19.28
C SER A 347 11.65 -14.84 20.07
N ALA A 348 10.58 -15.44 20.61
CA ALA A 348 10.66 -16.72 21.31
C ALA A 348 11.02 -17.89 20.37
N LEU A 349 10.51 -17.88 19.13
CA LEU A 349 10.87 -18.86 18.11
C LEU A 349 12.32 -18.71 17.68
N GLN A 350 12.79 -17.47 17.51
CA GLN A 350 14.18 -17.15 17.18
C GLN A 350 15.14 -17.68 18.25
N VAL A 351 14.86 -17.46 19.54
CA VAL A 351 15.67 -18.01 20.63
C VAL A 351 15.70 -19.54 20.63
N LYS A 352 14.58 -20.21 20.32
CA LYS A 352 14.54 -21.68 20.20
C LYS A 352 15.33 -22.19 19.01
N TYR A 353 15.29 -21.48 17.88
CA TYR A 353 16.06 -21.81 16.69
C TYR A 353 17.56 -21.61 16.94
N ASP A 354 17.95 -20.52 17.61
CA ASP A 354 19.33 -20.26 18.01
C ASP A 354 19.84 -21.31 19.01
N GLU A 355 19.00 -21.76 19.95
CA GLU A 355 19.35 -22.86 20.85
C GLU A 355 19.46 -24.21 20.12
N LEU A 356 18.64 -24.46 19.09
CA LEU A 356 18.78 -25.63 18.21
C LEU A 356 20.06 -25.58 17.39
N LEU A 357 20.40 -24.42 16.81
CA LEU A 357 21.66 -24.19 16.11
C LEU A 357 22.86 -24.40 17.05
N ARG A 358 22.79 -23.90 18.28
CA ARG A 358 23.82 -24.08 19.29
C ARG A 358 23.96 -25.56 19.68
N ARG A 359 22.85 -26.30 19.75
CA ARG A 359 22.86 -27.76 19.99
C ARG A 359 23.41 -28.55 18.81
N CYS A 360 23.13 -28.16 17.56
CA CYS A 360 23.75 -28.77 16.39
C CYS A 360 25.27 -28.51 16.37
N GLN A 361 25.70 -27.28 16.67
CA GLN A 361 27.11 -26.92 16.78
C GLN A 361 27.82 -27.62 17.96
N GLN A 362 27.11 -27.92 19.05
CA GLN A 362 27.62 -28.71 20.18
C GLN A 362 27.56 -30.23 19.93
N ALA A 363 26.63 -30.70 19.08
CA ALA A 363 26.47 -32.11 18.68
C ALA A 363 27.45 -32.54 17.58
N ASP A 364 28.15 -31.60 16.94
CA ASP A 364 29.34 -31.87 16.11
C ASP A 364 30.62 -32.14 16.95
N GLY A 365 30.45 -32.58 18.21
CA GLY A 365 31.43 -33.30 19.02
C GLY A 365 31.07 -34.80 19.08
N PRO A 366 32.05 -35.72 19.04
CA PRO A 366 31.98 -37.01 18.35
C PRO A 366 31.10 -38.06 19.07
N SER A 367 29.77 -37.94 18.96
CA SER A 367 28.86 -38.92 19.59
C SER A 367 27.55 -39.15 18.82
N LEU A 368 27.63 -39.35 17.50
CA LEU A 368 26.57 -40.03 16.73
C LEU A 368 27.17 -41.06 15.76
N LYS A 369 28.07 -41.89 16.28
CA LYS A 369 28.61 -43.07 15.59
C LYS A 369 28.34 -44.31 16.43
N ALA A 370 27.07 -44.62 16.66
CA ALA A 370 26.65 -45.85 17.33
C ALA A 370 25.31 -46.34 16.78
N ALA A 371 25.34 -46.88 15.56
CA ALA A 371 24.47 -47.94 15.07
C ALA A 371 25.01 -48.39 13.70
N GLN A 372 26.09 -49.18 13.72
CA GLN A 372 26.52 -49.97 12.56
C GLN A 372 26.01 -51.40 12.73
N THR A 373 25.36 -51.94 11.71
CA THR A 373 25.45 -53.34 11.28
C THR A 373 25.89 -53.34 9.80
N PRO A 374 26.55 -54.40 9.31
CA PRO A 374 27.85 -54.27 8.66
C PRO A 374 27.84 -54.60 7.17
N GLY A 375 28.79 -54.02 6.44
CA GLY A 375 29.10 -54.41 5.06
C GLY A 375 30.24 -53.56 4.50
N GLY A 376 31.48 -53.99 4.76
CA GLY A 376 32.65 -53.53 3.99
C GLY A 376 32.75 -54.27 2.64
N PRO A 377 33.84 -54.07 1.85
CA PRO A 377 35.07 -53.40 2.28
C PRO A 377 35.84 -52.55 1.22
N HIS A 378 36.75 -51.71 1.76
CA HIS A 378 38.00 -51.19 1.15
C HIS A 378 37.89 -50.25 -0.08
N ALA A 379 38.65 -49.17 -0.22
CA ALA A 379 40.05 -48.98 0.14
C ALA A 379 40.41 -47.54 0.55
N SER A 380 41.36 -47.46 1.47
CA SER A 380 42.13 -46.30 1.89
C SER A 380 42.77 -45.51 0.74
N SER A 381 42.85 -44.19 0.90
CA SER A 381 44.16 -43.53 0.93
C SER A 381 44.08 -42.15 1.55
N ARG A 382 44.75 -42.02 2.70
CA ARG A 382 45.18 -40.76 3.32
C ARG A 382 46.09 -40.00 2.35
N THR A 383 45.95 -38.68 2.26
CA THR A 383 47.16 -37.83 2.19
C THR A 383 46.96 -36.47 2.84
N ARG A 384 47.97 -36.16 3.64
CA ARG A 384 48.22 -35.03 4.54
C ARG A 384 49.07 -33.99 3.80
N ARG A 385 48.76 -32.69 3.89
CA ARG A 385 49.73 -31.56 4.04
C ARG A 385 48.98 -30.22 4.09
N ARG A 386 49.13 -29.46 5.20
CA ARG A 386 49.95 -28.22 5.34
C ARG A 386 49.47 -27.11 4.39
N ARG A 387 49.24 -25.85 4.77
CA ARG A 387 49.75 -24.96 5.84
C ARG A 387 48.82 -23.73 5.82
N SER A 388 48.26 -23.31 6.95
CA SER A 388 48.67 -22.11 7.71
C SER A 388 48.43 -20.74 7.02
N SER A 389 47.53 -19.99 7.67
CA SER A 389 47.61 -18.58 8.10
C SER A 389 47.37 -17.43 7.13
N ALA A 390 46.42 -16.59 7.57
CA ALA A 390 46.30 -15.12 7.43
C ALA A 390 45.96 -14.60 6.03
N ALA A 391 45.14 -13.56 5.85
CA ALA A 391 44.19 -12.81 6.66
C ALA A 391 43.49 -11.86 5.67
N LEU A 392 42.38 -11.26 6.10
CA LEU A 392 41.72 -10.07 5.55
C LEU A 392 40.59 -10.31 4.52
N CYS A 393 39.42 -9.87 4.97
CA CYS A 393 38.14 -9.76 4.31
C CYS A 393 38.12 -8.64 3.26
N ASP A 394 37.45 -8.87 2.12
CA ASP A 394 36.28 -8.09 1.64
C ASP A 394 35.69 -8.78 0.37
N PRO A 395 34.49 -8.44 -0.14
CA PRO A 395 33.37 -9.37 -0.16
C PRO A 395 32.86 -9.56 -1.59
N THR A 396 33.59 -10.28 -2.45
CA THR A 396 33.04 -10.65 -3.76
C THR A 396 33.77 -11.86 -4.32
N GLY A 397 33.16 -13.04 -4.20
CA GLY A 397 33.59 -14.24 -4.93
C GLY A 397 33.65 -15.52 -4.10
N VAL A 398 33.00 -16.56 -4.63
CA VAL A 398 33.12 -17.99 -4.31
C VAL A 398 32.26 -18.54 -3.16
N LEU A 399 31.00 -18.84 -3.45
CA LEU A 399 30.35 -20.09 -3.02
C LEU A 399 30.09 -20.97 -4.25
N ALA A 400 31.16 -21.33 -4.95
CA ALA A 400 31.15 -22.42 -5.91
C ALA A 400 31.89 -23.59 -5.26
N GLY A 401 31.16 -24.54 -4.68
CA GLY A 401 31.81 -25.72 -4.09
C GLY A 401 30.94 -26.69 -3.31
N GLN A 402 29.73 -26.32 -2.90
CA GLN A 402 28.76 -27.28 -2.37
C GLN A 402 27.52 -27.24 -3.26
N GLN A 403 27.39 -28.22 -4.14
CA GLN A 403 26.09 -28.44 -4.76
C GLN A 403 25.10 -28.79 -3.64
N PRO A 404 23.96 -28.10 -3.57
CA PRO A 404 22.93 -28.41 -2.57
C PRO A 404 22.38 -29.81 -2.82
N GLU A 405 22.12 -30.56 -1.74
CA GLU A 405 21.72 -31.98 -1.76
C GLU A 405 20.49 -32.26 -2.64
N TYR A 406 19.63 -31.25 -2.84
CA TYR A 406 18.51 -31.35 -3.77
C TYR A 406 18.97 -31.68 -5.20
N ARG A 407 20.15 -31.22 -5.63
CA ARG A 407 20.63 -31.47 -6.99
C ARG A 407 20.98 -32.94 -7.22
N ALA A 408 21.56 -33.61 -6.22
CA ALA A 408 21.82 -35.04 -6.25
C ALA A 408 20.51 -35.85 -6.26
N LEU A 409 19.51 -35.43 -5.45
CA LEU A 409 18.18 -36.04 -5.45
C LEU A 409 17.47 -35.88 -6.81
N PHE A 410 17.58 -34.70 -7.45
CA PHE A 410 17.02 -34.50 -8.78
C PHE A 410 17.70 -35.37 -9.84
N GLU A 411 19.02 -35.54 -9.79
CA GLU A 411 19.74 -36.46 -10.68
C GLU A 411 19.32 -37.92 -10.43
N GLU A 412 19.12 -38.33 -9.18
CA GLU A 412 18.64 -39.67 -8.84
C GLU A 412 17.21 -39.92 -9.33
N ILE A 413 16.30 -38.96 -9.13
CA ILE A 413 14.91 -39.02 -9.62
C ILE A 413 14.89 -39.12 -11.14
N PHE A 414 15.68 -38.30 -11.84
CA PHE A 414 15.75 -38.36 -13.31
C PHE A 414 16.29 -39.69 -13.81
N THR A 415 17.31 -40.22 -13.15
CA THR A 415 17.90 -41.52 -13.49
C THR A 415 16.89 -42.65 -13.26
N CYS A 416 16.13 -42.58 -12.17
CA CYS A 416 15.10 -43.57 -11.84
C CYS A 416 13.92 -43.52 -12.83
N ILE A 417 13.49 -42.33 -13.25
CA ILE A 417 12.46 -42.15 -14.28
C ILE A 417 12.94 -42.67 -15.64
N GLN A 418 14.19 -42.38 -16.04
CA GLN A 418 14.75 -42.90 -17.29
C GLN A 418 14.87 -44.43 -17.27
N LYS A 419 15.31 -45.01 -16.16
CA LYS A 419 15.37 -46.46 -15.99
C LYS A 419 13.98 -47.10 -16.12
N THR A 420 12.98 -46.54 -15.45
CA THR A 420 11.58 -46.99 -15.56
C THR A 420 11.05 -46.86 -16.99
N LYS A 421 11.43 -45.79 -17.72
CA LYS A 421 11.05 -45.61 -19.13
C LYS A 421 11.68 -46.68 -20.04
N VAL A 422 12.93 -47.07 -19.79
CA VAL A 422 13.60 -48.15 -20.53
C VAL A 422 13.00 -49.51 -20.18
N ASP A 423 12.70 -49.78 -18.91
CA ASP A 423 12.07 -51.03 -18.47
C ASP A 423 10.66 -51.19 -19.05
N LEU A 424 9.87 -50.11 -19.13
CA LEU A 424 8.57 -50.11 -19.82
C LEU A 424 8.72 -50.28 -21.35
N GLY A 425 9.79 -49.73 -21.94
CA GLY A 425 10.10 -49.91 -23.36
C GLY A 425 10.48 -51.36 -23.72
N ASN A 426 11.28 -52.00 -22.87
CA ASN A 426 11.71 -53.40 -23.05
C ASN A 426 10.55 -54.39 -22.91
N ASN A 427 9.60 -54.11 -21.99
CA ASN A 427 8.37 -54.90 -21.84
C ASN A 427 7.36 -54.70 -22.99
N ARG A 428 7.59 -53.76 -23.91
CA ARG A 428 6.69 -53.43 -25.02
C ARG A 428 7.21 -53.86 -26.40
N SER A 429 8.27 -54.68 -26.46
CA SER A 429 8.69 -55.28 -27.73
C SER A 429 7.72 -56.42 -28.16
N PRO A 430 7.34 -56.51 -29.45
CA PRO A 430 6.14 -57.22 -29.88
C PRO A 430 6.35 -58.74 -29.95
N VAL A 431 5.34 -59.48 -29.49
CA VAL A 431 5.16 -60.91 -29.80
C VAL A 431 4.76 -61.00 -31.28
N GLU A 432 5.74 -61.05 -32.17
CA GLU A 432 5.57 -61.57 -33.52
C GLU A 432 6.70 -62.59 -33.77
N ASP A 433 6.41 -63.87 -33.51
CA ASP A 433 6.85 -65.00 -34.33
C ASP A 433 6.33 -66.31 -33.73
N ALA A 434 5.20 -66.79 -34.26
CA ALA A 434 4.78 -68.19 -34.19
C ALA A 434 3.83 -68.48 -35.36
N GLY A 435 4.39 -68.59 -36.56
CA GLY A 435 3.63 -68.85 -37.78
C GLY A 435 4.50 -69.31 -38.95
N SER A 436 5.27 -70.39 -38.79
CA SER A 436 5.73 -71.25 -39.89
C SER A 436 6.43 -72.51 -39.38
N ALA A 437 5.70 -73.63 -39.38
CA ALA A 437 6.09 -74.97 -39.84
C ALA A 437 5.00 -75.97 -39.46
#